data_AF-A0AAW1LSY7-F1
#
_entry.id   AF-A0AAW1LSY7-F1
#
_cell.length_a   1.000
_cell.length_b   1.000
_cell.length_c   1.000
_cell.angle_alpha   90.00
_cell.angle_beta   90.00
_cell.angle_gamma   90.00
#
_symmetry.space_group_name_H-M   'P 1'
#
loop_
_entity.id
_entity.type
_entity.pdbx_description
1 polymer ?
#
loop_
_entity_poly.entity_id
_entity_poly.type
_entity_poly.pdbx_seq_one_letter_code
_entity_poly.pdbx_strand_id
1 'polypeptide(L)' 'MPELTEEMYCHQQICIPPTFPYLLRQYAKAAIRSQPTDLLKWSTAYFRCLSLNIPPPIKPRLEYPIPRDYVGVTPGFHHQ' A
#
# COMPACT_ATOMS: atom_id res chain seq x y z
N MET A 1 3.93 43.17 -20.46
CA MET A 1 3.97 42.02 -19.54
C MET A 1 4.20 40.79 -20.41
N PRO A 2 5.28 40.02 -20.25
CA PRO A 2 5.41 38.78 -21.00
C PRO A 2 4.37 37.80 -20.47
N GLU A 3 3.56 37.28 -21.38
CA GLU A 3 2.51 36.30 -21.15
C GLU A 3 3.15 34.98 -20.70
N LEU A 4 2.83 34.55 -19.49
CA LEU A 4 3.43 33.37 -18.87
C LEU A 4 2.82 32.09 -19.46
N THR A 5 3.44 31.57 -20.53
CA THR A 5 3.69 30.13 -20.73
C THR A 5 2.52 29.15 -20.47
N GLU A 6 1.29 29.47 -20.88
CA GLU A 6 0.17 28.53 -20.73
C GLU A 6 0.28 27.32 -21.68
N GLU A 7 1.10 27.42 -22.74
CA GLU A 7 1.26 26.37 -23.76
C GLU A 7 2.54 25.52 -23.65
N MET A 8 3.35 25.68 -22.60
CA MET A 8 4.59 24.89 -22.49
C MET A 8 4.35 23.42 -22.04
N TYR A 9 3.16 23.12 -21.52
CA TYR A 9 2.76 21.82 -21.03
C TYR A 9 1.41 21.38 -21.63
N CYS A 10 1.43 20.38 -22.49
CA CYS A 10 0.25 19.71 -23.05
C CYS A 10 0.04 18.34 -22.39
N HIS A 11 -1.20 17.99 -22.04
CA HIS A 11 -1.57 16.71 -21.43
C HIS A 11 -1.09 15.48 -22.22
N GLN A 12 -0.96 15.59 -23.54
CA GLN A 12 -0.48 14.52 -24.43
C GLN A 12 1.01 14.20 -24.21
N GLN A 13 1.78 15.11 -23.62
CA GLN A 13 3.19 14.89 -23.29
C GLN A 13 3.37 13.95 -22.09
N ILE A 14 2.30 13.70 -21.32
CA ILE A 14 2.32 12.78 -20.17
C ILE A 14 2.16 11.36 -20.70
N CYS A 15 3.28 10.70 -20.96
CA CYS A 15 3.29 9.27 -21.32
C CYS A 15 3.21 8.41 -20.05
N ILE A 16 2.07 7.76 -19.82
CA ILE A 16 1.88 6.81 -18.72
C ILE A 16 2.28 5.42 -19.20
N PRO A 17 3.27 4.75 -18.57
CA PRO A 17 3.62 3.39 -18.94
C PRO A 17 2.43 2.42 -18.77
N PRO A 18 2.20 1.48 -19.71
CA PRO A 18 1.03 0.59 -19.66
C PRO A 18 1.00 -0.31 -18.42
N THR A 19 2.16 -0.61 -17.84
CA THR A 19 2.31 -1.44 -16.63
C THR A 19 2.09 -0.66 -15.33
N PHE A 20 2.13 0.68 -15.38
CA PHE A 20 2.10 1.53 -14.20
C PHE A 20 0.80 1.39 -13.38
N PRO A 21 -0.41 1.39 -13.97
CA PRO A 21 -1.64 1.20 -13.21
C PRO A 21 -1.71 -0.14 -12.50
N TYR A 22 -1.17 -1.19 -13.12
CA TYR A 22 -1.12 -2.53 -12.53
C TYR A 22 -0.17 -2.59 -11.33
N LEU A 23 1.03 -2.00 -11.47
CA LEU A 23 2.02 -1.92 -10.39
C LEU A 23 1.45 -1.19 -9.17
N LEU A 24 0.79 -0.04 -9.38
CA LEU A 24 0.15 0.71 -8.31
C LEU A 24 -0.96 -0.08 -7.63
N ARG A 25 -1.76 -0.84 -8.38
CA ARG A 25 -2.80 -1.71 -7.83
C ARG A 25 -2.21 -2.79 -6.92
N GLN A 26 -1.12 -3.44 -7.34
CA GLN A 26 -0.46 -4.47 -6.52
C GLN A 26 0.15 -3.87 -5.25
N TYR A 27 0.81 -2.71 -5.38
CA TYR A 27 1.33 -1.97 -4.23
C TYR A 27 0.22 -1.64 -3.22
N ALA A 28 -0.89 -1.06 -3.66
CA ALA A 28 -2.01 -0.72 -2.78
C ALA A 28 -2.59 -1.96 -2.09
N LYS A 29 -2.77 -3.06 -2.85
CA LYS A 29 -3.23 -4.34 -2.29
C LYS A 29 -2.28 -4.88 -1.22
N ALA A 30 -0.97 -4.80 -1.45
CA ALA A 30 0.03 -5.25 -0.49
C ALA A 30 0.06 -4.34 0.76
N ALA A 31 -0.10 -3.03 0.60
CA ALA A 31 -0.16 -2.07 1.70
C ALA A 31 -1.39 -2.31 2.59
N ILE A 32 -2.58 -2.49 1.99
CA ILE A 32 -3.84 -2.77 2.72
C ILE A 32 -3.73 -4.08 3.51
N ARG A 33 -3.14 -5.12 2.92
CA ARG A 33 -2.98 -6.43 3.59
C ARG A 33 -1.95 -6.39 4.71
N SER A 34 -0.88 -5.64 4.54
CA SER A 34 0.19 -5.54 5.51
C SER A 34 -0.06 -4.51 6.60
N GLN A 35 -1.02 -3.59 6.44
CA GLN A 35 -1.35 -2.53 7.42
C GLN A 35 -0.11 -2.02 8.19
N PRO A 36 0.90 -1.46 7.49
CA PRO A 36 2.17 -1.11 8.14
C PRO A 36 1.97 0.07 9.08
N THR A 37 2.65 0.06 10.22
CA THR A 37 2.68 1.20 11.16
C THR A 37 3.34 2.41 10.52
N ASP A 38 4.38 2.18 9.71
CA ASP A 38 5.08 3.19 8.93
C ASP A 38 5.01 2.80 7.45
N LEU A 39 4.18 3.53 6.70
CA LEU A 39 3.98 3.28 5.28
C LEU A 39 5.26 3.53 4.48
N LEU A 40 5.98 4.63 4.74
CA LEU A 40 7.13 5.03 3.93
C LEU A 40 8.29 4.02 4.07
N LYS A 41 8.58 3.61 5.31
CA LYS A 41 9.55 2.55 5.58
C LYS A 41 9.14 1.22 4.94
N TRP A 42 7.86 0.89 4.97
CA TRP A 42 7.35 -0.31 4.30
C TRP A 42 7.47 -0.22 2.77
N SER A 43 7.17 0.93 2.16
CA SER A 43 7.23 1.13 0.72
C SER A 43 8.66 0.99 0.18
N THR A 44 9.65 1.55 0.88
CA THR A 44 11.06 1.40 0.49
C THR A 44 11.49 -0.07 0.50
N ALA A 45 11.11 -0.83 1.53
CA ALA A 45 11.36 -2.26 1.58
C ALA A 45 10.62 -3.02 0.46
N TYR A 46 9.34 -2.70 0.23
CA TYR A 46 8.51 -3.33 -0.80
C TYR A 46 9.10 -3.17 -2.20
N PHE A 47 9.46 -1.95 -2.61
CA PHE A 47 10.05 -1.71 -3.92
C PHE A 47 11.46 -2.30 -4.05
N ARG A 48 12.24 -2.35 -2.97
CA ARG A 48 13.54 -3.04 -2.95
C ARG A 48 13.40 -4.55 -3.16
N CYS A 49 12.41 -5.18 -2.51
CA CYS A 49 12.09 -6.58 -2.73
C CYS A 49 11.69 -6.84 -4.19
N LEU A 50 10.82 -5.99 -4.76
CA LEU A 50 10.43 -6.09 -6.16
C LEU A 50 11.62 -5.95 -7.12
N SER A 51 12.53 -4.99 -6.90
CA SER A 51 13.71 -4.82 -7.76
C SER A 51 14.67 -6.00 -7.70
N LEU A 52 14.73 -6.68 -6.54
CA LEU A 52 15.57 -7.85 -6.33
C LEU A 52 14.86 -9.17 -6.67
N ASN A 53 13.61 -9.14 -7.13
CA ASN A 53 12.75 -10.32 -7.34
C ASN A 53 12.61 -11.21 -6.07
N ILE A 54 12.65 -10.58 -4.90
CA ILE A 54 12.47 -11.23 -3.60
C ILE A 54 11.00 -11.06 -3.17
N PRO A 55 10.38 -12.05 -2.50
CA PRO A 55 9.03 -11.89 -1.96
C PRO A 55 8.94 -10.68 -1.02
N PRO A 56 7.93 -9.80 -1.20
CA PRO A 56 7.76 -8.63 -0.34
C PRO A 56 7.42 -9.04 1.10
N PRO A 57 7.61 -8.14 2.08
CA PRO A 57 7.23 -8.39 3.46
C PRO A 57 5.70 -8.46 3.58
N ILE A 58 5.15 -9.67 3.51
CA ILE A 58 3.72 -9.94 3.72
C ILE A 58 3.56 -10.26 5.21
N LYS A 59 2.60 -9.61 5.89
CA LYS A 59 2.21 -10.07 7.22
C LYS A 59 1.69 -11.52 7.10
N PRO A 60 2.20 -12.48 7.89
CA PRO A 60 1.53 -13.78 7.97
C PRO A 60 0.07 -13.52 8.31
N ARG A 61 -0.84 -14.22 7.63
CA ARG A 61 -2.27 -14.12 7.90
C ARG A 61 -2.43 -14.34 9.39
N LEU A 62 -2.97 -13.34 10.11
CA LEU A 62 -3.37 -13.54 11.49
C LEU A 62 -4.46 -14.62 11.44
N GLU A 63 -4.10 -15.89 11.62
CA GLU A 63 -5.05 -16.88 12.08
C GLU A 63 -5.45 -16.40 13.46
N TYR A 64 -6.57 -15.69 13.52
CA TYR A 64 -7.20 -15.43 14.79
C TYR A 64 -7.42 -16.81 15.42
N PRO A 65 -6.82 -17.15 16.57
CA PRO A 65 -7.41 -18.22 17.33
C PRO A 65 -8.83 -17.74 17.62
N ILE A 66 -9.82 -18.47 17.11
CA ILE A 66 -11.21 -18.27 17.52
C ILE A 66 -11.17 -18.39 19.04
N PRO A 67 -11.42 -17.32 19.83
CA PRO A 67 -11.42 -17.47 21.27
C PRO A 67 -12.53 -18.47 21.59
N ARG A 68 -12.17 -19.62 22.17
CA ARG A 68 -13.16 -20.59 22.67
C ARG A 68 -13.66 -20.11 24.03
N ASP A 69 -14.07 -18.85 24.10
CA ASP A 69 -14.71 -18.35 25.29
C ASP A 69 -16.20 -18.62 25.12
N TYR A 70 -16.73 -19.48 25.98
CA TYR A 70 -18.12 -19.94 26.01
C TYR A 70 -19.12 -18.80 26.33
N VAL A 71 -18.65 -17.56 26.37
CA VAL A 71 -19.43 -16.35 26.65
C VAL A 71 -19.12 -15.38 25.50
N GLY A 72 -20.03 -15.33 24.52
CA GLY A 72 -19.87 -14.61 23.26
C GLY A 72 -19.80 -13.09 23.40
N VAL A 73 -18.72 -12.58 23.97
CA VAL A 73 -18.39 -11.15 23.97
C VAL A 73 -17.02 -11.01 23.34
N THR A 74 -16.99 -10.44 22.14
CA THR A 74 -15.74 -9.97 21.54
C THR A 74 -15.11 -8.95 22.51
N PRO A 75 -13.88 -9.14 23.01
CA PRO A 75 -13.26 -8.15 23.89
C PRO A 75 -12.92 -6.92 23.05
N GLY A 76 -13.88 -6.00 22.97
CA GLY A 76 -13.62 -4.63 22.59
C GLY A 76 -12.76 -4.02 23.69
N PHE A 77 -11.65 -3.40 23.29
CA PHE A 77 -10.82 -2.56 24.14
C PHE A 77 -11.70 -1.55 24.90
N HIS A 78 -11.96 -1.79 26.18
CA HIS A 78 -12.43 -0.76 27.10
C HIS A 78 -11.29 -0.47 28.08
N HIS A 79 -10.56 0.60 27.77
CA HIS A 79 -9.69 1.29 28.70
C HIS A 79 -10.57 2.21 29.55
N GLN A 80 -10.82 1.81 30.81
CA GLN A 80 -10.84 2.67 32.01
C GLN A 80 -11.15 1.83 33.25
#